data_AF-A0A659UQV3-F1
#
_entry.id   AF-A0A659UQV3-F1
#
_cell.length_a   1.000
_cell.length_b   1.000
_cell.length_c   1.000
_cell.angle_alpha   90.00
_cell.angle_beta   90.00
_cell.angle_gamma   90.00
#
_symmetry.space_group_name_H-M   'P 1'
#
loop_
_entity.id
_entity.type
_entity.pdbx_description
1 polymer ?
#
loop_
_entity_poly.entity_id
_entity_poly.type
_entity_poly.pdbx_seq_one_letter_code
_entity_poly.pdbx_strand_id
1 'polypeptide(L)'
;MVMASRRSLWLAAFALAFPAFAGAGHAGETERAQADKPQLEKPLGVVELFTSQGCSSCPPADAFFAELAVQEDLVALSYHVDYWDYLGWRDTLSHKENTERQNDYMRAFGSRSVYTPQ
;
A
#
# COMPACT_ATOMS: atom_id res chain seq x y z
N MET A 1 -5.79 -69.41 4.56
CA MET A 1 -6.02 -68.93 3.17
C MET A 1 -5.25 -67.62 3.05
N VAL A 2 -3.93 -67.67 2.87
CA VAL A 2 -3.18 -67.78 1.60
C VAL A 2 -3.26 -66.50 0.76
N MET A 3 -2.06 -65.97 0.47
CA MET A 3 -1.67 -65.02 -0.59
C MET A 3 -2.06 -63.54 -0.42
N ALA A 4 -1.26 -62.57 -0.81
CA ALA A 4 0.16 -62.50 -1.16
C ALA A 4 0.51 -61.02 -1.33
N SER A 5 1.70 -60.66 -0.85
CA SER A 5 2.63 -59.66 -1.37
C SER A 5 2.33 -59.12 -2.77
N ARG A 6 2.47 -57.79 -2.95
CA ARG A 6 3.46 -57.25 -3.90
C ARG A 6 3.74 -55.76 -3.66
N ARG A 7 4.93 -55.52 -3.09
CA ARG A 7 5.70 -54.27 -3.15
C ARG A 7 6.01 -53.97 -4.63
N SER A 8 5.90 -52.69 -5.01
CA SER A 8 6.58 -52.16 -6.20
C SER A 8 7.15 -50.79 -5.89
N LEU A 9 8.40 -50.80 -5.42
CA LEU A 9 9.34 -49.70 -5.53
C LEU A 9 9.59 -49.46 -7.02
N TRP A 10 9.28 -48.26 -7.52
CA TRP A 10 9.84 -47.79 -8.79
C TRP A 10 10.71 -46.57 -8.49
N LEU A 11 11.95 -46.88 -8.10
CA LEU A 11 13.09 -46.02 -8.36
C LEU A 11 13.36 -46.07 -9.86
N ALA A 12 13.07 -45.00 -10.58
CA ALA A 12 13.61 -44.78 -11.92
C ALA A 12 14.29 -43.42 -11.91
N ALA A 13 15.61 -43.47 -11.74
CA ALA A 13 16.50 -42.35 -11.96
C ALA A 13 16.42 -41.95 -13.44
N PHE A 14 15.80 -40.81 -13.73
CA PHE A 14 15.91 -40.15 -15.02
C PHE A 14 17.08 -39.18 -14.97
N ALA A 15 18.29 -39.74 -15.08
CA ALA A 15 19.45 -38.99 -15.52
C ALA A 15 19.40 -38.92 -17.05
N LEU A 16 18.77 -37.88 -17.58
CA LEU A 16 18.93 -37.52 -18.99
C LEU A 16 19.63 -36.17 -19.09
N ALA A 17 20.73 -36.22 -19.82
CA ALA A 17 21.69 -35.17 -20.07
C ALA A 17 21.04 -33.84 -20.48
N PHE A 18 21.47 -32.76 -19.84
CA PHE A 18 21.30 -31.40 -20.34
C PHE A 18 22.15 -31.24 -21.61
N PRO A 19 21.57 -31.04 -22.81
CA PRO A 19 22.35 -30.54 -23.92
C PRO A 19 22.67 -29.08 -23.62
N ALA A 20 23.96 -28.77 -23.57
CA ALA A 20 24.44 -27.39 -23.58
C ALA A 20 24.05 -26.75 -24.92
N PHE A 21 22.90 -26.08 -24.96
CA PHE A 21 22.52 -25.23 -26.08
C PHE A 21 23.31 -23.92 -25.95
N ALA A 22 24.52 -23.93 -26.51
CA ALA A 22 25.27 -22.73 -26.82
C ALA A 22 24.60 -22.03 -28.02
N GLY A 23 23.48 -21.36 -27.76
CA GLY A 23 22.76 -20.52 -28.71
C GLY A 23 23.12 -19.07 -28.51
N ALA A 24 24.02 -18.55 -29.36
CA ALA A 24 24.21 -17.12 -29.56
C ALA A 24 22.92 -16.52 -30.15
N GLY A 25 22.45 -15.41 -29.57
CA GLY A 25 21.40 -14.57 -30.16
C GLY A 25 20.29 -14.16 -29.20
N HIS A 26 20.59 -13.30 -28.23
CA HIS A 26 19.56 -12.35 -27.76
C HIS A 26 19.64 -11.13 -28.68
N ALA A 27 18.95 -11.28 -29.82
CA ALA A 27 18.51 -10.15 -30.63
C ALA A 27 17.59 -9.27 -29.77
N GLY A 28 17.67 -7.97 -30.02
CA GLY A 28 17.20 -6.91 -29.14
C GLY A 28 15.83 -7.11 -28.51
N GLU A 29 15.81 -6.96 -27.20
CA GLU A 29 14.69 -6.28 -26.57
C GLU A 29 14.95 -4.79 -26.78
N THR A 30 14.19 -4.22 -27.70
CA THR A 30 13.92 -2.78 -27.72
C THR A 30 13.48 -2.40 -26.32
N GLU A 31 14.42 -1.82 -25.57
CA GLU A 31 14.17 -1.10 -24.33
C GLU A 31 13.00 -0.18 -24.63
N ARG A 32 11.83 -0.50 -24.06
CA ARG A 32 10.67 0.36 -24.13
C ARG A 32 11.17 1.73 -23.76
N ALA A 33 10.93 2.72 -24.62
CA ALA A 33 11.11 4.11 -24.29
C ALA A 33 10.44 4.31 -22.92
N GLN A 34 11.27 4.35 -21.88
CA GLN A 34 10.89 4.82 -20.57
C GLN A 34 10.47 6.24 -20.87
N ALA A 35 9.16 6.48 -20.93
CA ALA A 35 8.66 7.84 -21.02
C ALA A 35 9.38 8.60 -19.92
N ASP A 36 10.18 9.58 -20.30
CA ASP A 36 10.90 10.46 -19.40
C ASP A 36 9.82 11.22 -18.62
N LYS A 37 9.33 10.59 -17.54
CA LYS A 37 8.46 11.26 -16.60
C LYS A 37 9.31 12.38 -16.06
N PRO A 38 8.85 13.64 -16.18
CA PRO A 38 9.60 14.76 -15.63
C PRO A 38 9.95 14.41 -14.18
N GLN A 39 11.24 14.30 -13.91
CA GLN A 39 11.75 14.07 -12.57
C GLN A 39 11.36 15.30 -11.77
N LEU A 40 10.24 15.22 -11.05
CA LEU A 40 9.81 16.32 -10.21
C LEU A 40 10.83 16.41 -9.06
N GLU A 41 11.75 17.37 -9.16
CA GLU A 41 12.84 17.50 -8.19
C GLU A 41 12.31 17.69 -6.76
N LYS A 42 11.10 18.27 -6.60
CA LYS A 42 10.38 18.45 -5.33
C LYS A 42 8.86 18.47 -5.53
N PRO A 43 8.08 17.84 -4.63
CA PRO A 43 6.63 17.98 -4.64
C PRO A 43 6.20 19.44 -4.42
N LEU A 44 5.08 19.82 -5.02
CA LEU A 44 4.39 21.10 -4.83
C LEU A 44 4.03 21.34 -3.36
N GLY A 45 3.65 20.28 -2.65
CA GLY A 45 3.30 20.37 -1.24
C GLY A 45 2.91 19.04 -0.62
N VAL A 46 2.57 19.12 0.67
CA VAL A 46 2.04 18.00 1.45
C VAL A 46 0.60 18.34 1.82
N VAL A 47 -0.32 17.40 1.61
CA VAL A 47 -1.69 17.47 2.10
C VAL A 47 -1.87 16.36 3.12
N GLU A 48 -2.17 16.73 4.36
CA GLU A 48 -2.46 15.79 5.44
C GLU A 48 -3.95 15.85 5.76
N LEU A 49 -4.67 14.76 5.55
CA LEU A 49 -6.09 14.62 5.92
C LEU A 49 -6.18 13.90 7.27
N PHE A 50 -6.95 14.46 8.20
CA PHE A 50 -7.35 13.76 9.42
C PHE A 50 -8.78 13.23 9.26
N THR A 51 -8.95 11.91 9.36
CA THR A 51 -10.22 11.20 9.08
C THR A 51 -10.44 10.02 10.04
N SER A 52 -11.57 9.32 9.92
CA SER A 52 -11.83 8.05 10.60
C SER A 52 -13.00 7.32 9.92
N GLN A 53 -12.97 5.99 9.86
CA GLN A 53 -14.12 5.18 9.45
C GLN A 53 -15.35 5.39 10.34
N GLY A 54 -15.13 5.74 11.63
CA GLY A 54 -16.21 6.05 12.58
C GLY A 54 -16.82 7.44 12.38
N CYS A 55 -16.24 8.29 11.54
CA CYS A 55 -16.68 9.66 11.29
C CYS A 55 -17.70 9.70 10.13
N SER A 56 -18.97 9.95 10.44
CA SER A 56 -20.05 9.96 9.42
C SER A 56 -19.92 11.06 8.38
N SER A 57 -19.25 12.17 8.71
CA SER A 57 -19.04 13.32 7.82
C SER A 57 -17.77 13.25 6.99
N CYS A 58 -16.92 12.24 7.20
CA CYS A 58 -15.63 12.11 6.53
C CYS A 58 -15.67 11.56 5.09
N PRO A 59 -16.63 10.71 4.65
CA PRO A 59 -16.60 10.11 3.32
C PRO A 59 -16.45 11.08 2.13
N PRO A 60 -17.07 12.29 2.14
CA PRO A 60 -16.83 13.26 1.07
C PRO A 60 -15.39 13.77 1.00
N ALA A 61 -14.74 13.96 2.16
CA ALA A 61 -13.35 14.40 2.23
C ALA A 61 -12.40 13.26 1.82
N ASP A 62 -12.67 12.03 2.25
CA ASP A 62 -11.90 10.84 1.84
C ASP A 62 -11.94 10.65 0.31
N ALA A 63 -13.11 10.85 -0.31
CA ALA A 63 -13.27 10.77 -1.76
C ALA A 63 -12.47 11.84 -2.49
N PHE A 64 -12.54 13.10 -2.05
CA PHE A 64 -11.74 14.17 -2.63
C PHE A 64 -10.24 13.95 -2.41
N PHE A 65 -9.85 13.46 -1.24
CA PHE A 65 -8.46 13.17 -0.94
C PHE A 65 -7.88 12.05 -1.81
N ALA A 66 -8.70 11.07 -2.21
CA ALA A 66 -8.30 10.06 -3.18
C ALA A 66 -7.95 10.67 -4.56
N GLU A 67 -8.60 11.77 -4.95
CA GLU A 67 -8.25 12.51 -6.17
C GLU A 67 -6.92 13.26 -6.03
N LEU A 68 -6.60 13.77 -4.84
CA LEU A 68 -5.31 14.40 -4.55
C LEU A 68 -4.18 13.38 -4.49
N ALA A 69 -4.44 12.19 -3.95
CA ALA A 69 -3.45 11.14 -3.74
C ALA A 69 -2.87 10.54 -5.03
N VAL A 70 -3.54 10.76 -6.17
CA VAL A 70 -3.05 10.31 -7.49
C VAL A 70 -2.26 11.40 -8.24
N GLN A 71 -2.16 12.62 -7.69
CA GLN A 71 -1.37 13.69 -8.29
C GLN A 71 0.11 13.46 -8.03
N GLU A 72 0.93 13.47 -9.09
CA GLU A 72 2.36 13.15 -8.99
C GLU A 72 3.19 14.25 -8.30
N ASP A 73 2.63 15.45 -8.16
CA ASP A 73 3.28 16.60 -7.54
C ASP A 73 2.86 16.87 -6.10
N LEU A 74 1.99 16.04 -5.51
CA LEU A 74 1.60 16.16 -4.10
C LEU A 74 2.04 14.95 -3.28
N VAL A 75 2.39 15.20 -2.02
CA VAL A 75 2.50 14.15 -1.00
C VAL A 75 1.19 14.14 -0.21
N ALA A 76 0.35 13.14 -0.44
CA ALA A 76 -0.91 12.97 0.26
C ALA A 76 -0.76 11.94 1.40
N LEU A 77 -0.98 12.36 2.65
CA LEU A 77 -1.00 11.50 3.83
C LEU A 77 -2.38 11.51 4.51
N SER A 78 -2.99 10.33 4.68
CA SER A 78 -4.22 10.19 5.46
C SER A 78 -3.90 9.66 6.86
N TYR A 79 -4.35 10.38 7.88
CA TYR A 79 -4.19 10.05 9.28
C TYR A 79 -5.55 9.71 9.90
N HIS A 80 -5.73 8.43 10.20
CA HIS A 80 -6.93 7.96 10.87
C HIS A 80 -6.81 8.22 12.37
N VAL A 81 -7.69 9.04 12.92
CA VAL A 81 -7.70 9.41 14.35
C VAL A 81 -8.50 8.38 15.16
N ASP A 82 -8.09 8.17 16.41
CA ASP A 82 -8.68 7.16 17.30
C ASP A 82 -9.88 7.66 18.13
N TYR A 83 -10.10 8.97 18.22
CA TYR A 83 -11.11 9.53 19.10
C TYR A 83 -12.56 9.25 18.66
N TRP A 84 -12.79 8.56 17.54
CA TRP A 84 -14.12 8.06 17.15
C TRP A 84 -14.41 6.63 17.63
N ASP A 85 -13.37 5.88 18.03
CA ASP A 85 -13.49 4.44 18.31
C ASP A 85 -14.38 4.14 19.53
N TYR A 86 -14.63 5.14 20.38
CA TYR A 86 -15.54 5.02 21.53
C TYR A 86 -17.01 4.78 21.12
N LEU A 87 -17.37 5.03 19.85
CA LEU A 87 -18.72 4.82 19.33
C LEU A 87 -19.06 3.34 19.07
N GLY A 88 -18.11 2.42 19.28
CA GLY A 88 -18.31 0.98 19.15
C GLY A 88 -17.92 0.39 17.79
N TRP A 89 -17.64 1.25 16.79
CA TRP A 89 -16.88 0.88 15.60
C TRP A 89 -15.43 1.34 15.78
N ARG A 90 -14.50 0.39 15.84
CA ARG A 90 -13.08 0.70 15.92
C ARG A 90 -12.48 0.70 14.52
N ASP A 91 -11.97 1.84 14.10
CA ASP A 91 -11.26 1.97 12.84
C ASP A 91 -9.96 1.14 12.89
N THR A 92 -9.72 0.27 11.91
CA THR A 92 -8.53 -0.58 11.89
C THR A 92 -7.26 0.17 11.49
N LEU A 93 -7.40 1.39 10.95
CA LEU A 93 -6.31 2.26 10.54
C LEU A 93 -6.02 3.34 11.58
N SER A 94 -6.88 3.49 12.60
CA SER A 94 -6.69 4.51 13.63
C SER A 94 -5.54 4.18 14.56
N HIS A 95 -4.83 5.24 14.97
CA HIS A 95 -3.75 5.19 15.94
C HIS A 95 -3.78 6.43 16.82
N LYS A 96 -3.43 6.29 18.09
CA LYS A 96 -3.39 7.40 19.05
C LYS A 96 -2.38 8.48 18.63
N GLU A 97 -1.28 8.05 18.03
CA GLU A 97 -0.22 8.90 17.50
C GLU A 97 -0.74 9.82 16.38
N ASN A 98 -1.75 9.40 15.61
CA ASN A 98 -2.39 10.23 14.58
C ASN A 98 -3.22 11.35 15.23
N THR A 99 -3.97 11.02 16.28
CA THR A 99 -4.70 12.01 17.09
C THR A 99 -3.74 12.99 17.76
N GLU A 100 -2.59 12.51 18.25
CA GLU A 100 -1.55 13.36 18.83
C GLU A 100 -0.98 14.35 17.81
N ARG A 101 -0.69 13.87 16.59
CA ARG A 101 -0.27 14.73 15.46
C ARG A 101 -1.29 15.82 15.16
N GLN A 102 -2.58 15.50 15.16
CA GLN A 102 -3.62 16.51 14.95
C GLN A 102 -3.65 17.55 16.10
N ASN A 103 -3.46 17.08 17.33
CA ASN A 103 -3.37 17.97 18.49
C ASN A 103 -2.10 18.84 18.47
N ASP A 104 -0.99 18.38 17.89
CA ASP A 104 0.18 19.20 17.62
C ASP A 104 -0.16 20.34 16.64
N TYR A 105 -0.88 20.06 15.55
CA TYR A 105 -1.36 21.10 14.64
C TYR A 105 -2.31 22.07 15.33
N MET A 106 -3.25 21.58 16.13
CA MET A 106 -4.14 22.43 16.92
C MET A 106 -3.35 23.42 17.78
N ARG A 107 -2.30 22.95 18.48
CA ARG A 107 -1.41 23.80 19.28
C ARG A 107 -0.64 24.80 18.41
N ALA A 108 -0.03 24.33 17.33
CA ALA A 108 0.77 25.16 16.43
C ALA A 108 -0.06 26.27 15.76
N PHE A 109 -1.32 25.99 15.44
CA PHE A 109 -2.23 26.93 14.80
C PHE A 109 -3.06 27.76 15.80
N GLY A 110 -2.90 27.57 17.11
CA GLY A 110 -3.67 28.30 18.13
C GLY A 110 -5.17 27.98 18.10
N SER A 111 -5.55 26.83 17.55
CA SER A 111 -6.94 26.36 17.53
C SER A 111 -7.35 25.82 18.91
N ARG A 112 -8.65 25.81 19.19
CA ARG A 112 -9.19 25.37 20.49
C ARG A 112 -9.61 23.90 20.54
N SER A 113 -9.77 23.28 19.38
CA SER A 113 -10.24 21.90 19.24
C SER A 113 -9.77 21.31 17.93
N VAL A 114 -9.71 19.99 17.87
CA VAL A 114 -9.58 19.20 16.65
C VAL A 114 -10.96 18.81 16.12
N TYR A 115 -11.04 18.47 14.83
CA TYR A 115 -12.27 18.01 14.18
C TYR A 115 -11.93 17.12 12.99
N THR A 116 -12.91 16.36 12.50
CA THR A 116 -12.79 15.54 11.29
C THR A 116 -14.04 15.68 10.42
N PRO A 117 -13.90 15.74 9.09
CA PRO A 117 -12.63 15.81 8.37
C PRO A 117 -11.96 17.19 8.57
N GLN A 118 -10.63 17.21 8.72
CA GLN A 118 -9.79 18.42 8.73
C GLN A 118 -8.76 18.34 7.61
#